data_AF-A0A6A4UTR8-F1
#
_entry.id   AF-A0A6A4UTR8-F1
#
_cell.length_a   1.000
_cell.length_b   1.000
_cell.length_c   1.000
_cell.angle_alpha   90.00
_cell.angle_beta   90.00
_cell.angle_gamma   90.00
#
_symmetry.space_group_name_H-M   'P 1'
#
loop_
_entity.id
_entity.type
_entity.pdbx_description
1 polymer ?
#
loop_
_entity_poly.entity_id
_entity_poly.type
_entity_poly.pdbx_seq_one_letter_code
_entity_poly.pdbx_strand_id
1 'polypeptide(L)'
;MGIVTTKTGDKGKTYLKDKVVSKGSLTIESIGTIDELIANMILTQSLTQLDRNLFEGPVNKLIEIGSYLAGFKGVPDFKDITDQLEQTILSRRENYNGFIYPYGDPKNAQINVLRTVVRRTERTLIRHHEENPLPESLLIFMNRLSDYVFVLIG
;
A
#
# COMPACT_ATOMS: atom_id res chain seq x y z
N MET A 1 -13.29 -24.67 7.61
CA MET A 1 -13.99 -24.10 6.44
C MET A 1 -14.85 -22.95 6.92
N GLY A 2 -14.41 -21.70 6.71
CA GLY A 2 -15.18 -20.52 7.08
C GLY A 2 -16.24 -20.23 6.02
N ILE A 3 -17.46 -19.89 6.45
CA ILE A 3 -18.51 -19.43 5.55
C ILE A 3 -18.06 -18.06 5.00
N VAL A 4 -17.74 -17.99 3.71
CA VAL A 4 -17.25 -16.75 3.05
C VAL A 4 -18.35 -15.69 2.96
N THR A 5 -19.62 -16.10 2.96
CA THR A 5 -20.77 -15.19 2.81
C THR A 5 -21.71 -15.26 4.01
N THR A 6 -21.60 -14.29 4.92
CA THR A 6 -22.48 -14.17 6.08
C THR A 6 -23.78 -13.40 5.79
N LYS A 7 -23.91 -12.76 4.60
CA LYS A 7 -25.00 -11.85 4.19
C LYS A 7 -25.25 -10.66 5.13
N THR A 8 -24.47 -10.50 6.20
CA THR A 8 -24.59 -9.40 7.15
C THR A 8 -24.17 -8.05 6.55
N GLY A 9 -23.42 -8.08 5.44
CA GLY A 9 -22.96 -6.89 4.73
C GLY A 9 -23.91 -6.36 3.65
N ASP A 10 -25.08 -7.00 3.43
CA ASP A 10 -25.98 -6.68 2.32
C ASP A 10 -26.66 -5.31 2.48
N LYS A 11 -26.78 -4.82 3.73
CA LYS A 11 -27.31 -3.48 4.04
C LYS A 11 -26.24 -2.38 3.99
N GLY A 12 -25.09 -2.64 3.34
CA GLY A 12 -24.01 -1.67 3.18
C GLY A 12 -23.18 -1.39 4.44
N LYS A 13 -23.28 -2.22 5.47
CA LYS A 13 -22.48 -2.13 6.70
C LYS A 13 -21.45 -3.25 6.79
N THR A 14 -20.43 -3.09 7.62
CA THR A 14 -19.43 -4.12 7.90
C THR A 14 -18.93 -4.03 9.34
N TYR A 15 -18.32 -5.11 9.83
CA TYR A 15 -17.79 -5.21 11.17
C TYR A 15 -16.28 -4.94 11.16
N LEU A 16 -15.87 -3.98 11.98
CA LEU A 16 -14.51 -3.90 12.49
C LEU A 16 -14.47 -4.58 13.87
N LYS A 17 -13.29 -4.67 14.52
CA LYS A 17 -13.13 -5.41 15.78
C LYS A 17 -14.21 -5.08 16.83
N ASP A 18 -14.41 -3.79 17.10
CA ASP A 18 -15.28 -3.34 18.20
C ASP A 18 -16.51 -2.54 17.74
N LYS A 19 -16.69 -2.34 16.42
CA LYS A 19 -17.73 -1.46 15.88
C LYS A 19 -18.26 -1.89 14.53
N VAL A 20 -19.53 -1.53 14.27
CA VAL A 20 -20.16 -1.66 12.94
C VAL A 20 -20.09 -0.31 12.23
N VAL A 21 -19.56 -0.31 11.02
CA VAL A 21 -19.37 0.90 10.21
C VAL A 21 -20.03 0.77 8.84
N SER A 22 -20.29 1.91 8.18
CA SER A 22 -20.67 1.92 6.77
C SER A 22 -19.52 1.39 5.91
N LYS A 23 -19.82 0.60 4.87
CA LYS A 23 -18.84 0.20 3.85
C LYS A 23 -18.28 1.40 3.07
N GLY A 24 -19.00 2.52 3.04
CA GLY A 24 -18.54 3.78 2.44
C GLY A 24 -17.80 4.71 3.41
N SER A 25 -17.49 4.26 4.63
CA SER A 25 -16.70 5.08 5.57
C SER A 25 -15.24 5.15 5.14
N LEU A 26 -14.55 6.26 5.46
CA LEU A 26 -13.13 6.42 5.14
C LEU A 26 -12.25 5.30 5.72
N THR A 27 -12.58 4.75 6.89
CA THR A 27 -11.84 3.59 7.43
C THR A 27 -11.90 2.39 6.49
N ILE A 28 -13.06 2.09 5.92
CA ILE A 28 -13.21 0.98 4.98
C ILE A 28 -12.60 1.32 3.62
N GLU A 29 -12.71 2.55 3.14
CA GLU A 29 -12.03 3.00 1.92
C GLU A 29 -10.50 2.90 2.06
N SER A 30 -9.93 3.28 3.20
CA SER A 30 -8.50 3.12 3.48
C SER A 30 -8.08 1.66 3.48
N ILE A 31 -8.82 0.78 4.17
CA ILE A 31 -8.51 -0.66 4.18
C ILE A 31 -8.61 -1.26 2.77
N GLY A 32 -9.65 -0.91 2.01
CA GLY A 32 -9.85 -1.40 0.64
C GLY A 32 -8.78 -0.91 -0.32
N THR A 33 -8.34 0.34 -0.22
CA THR A 33 -7.24 0.87 -1.06
C THR A 33 -5.89 0.29 -0.69
N ILE A 34 -5.67 -0.12 0.57
CA ILE A 34 -4.49 -0.90 0.97
C ILE A 34 -4.54 -2.31 0.39
N ASP A 35 -5.70 -2.98 0.45
CA ASP A 35 -5.88 -4.32 -0.11
C ASP A 35 -5.63 -4.34 -1.63
N GLU A 36 -6.17 -3.34 -2.33
CA GLU A 36 -5.91 -3.16 -3.76
C GLU A 36 -4.42 -2.91 -4.06
N LEU A 37 -3.74 -2.15 -3.21
CA LEU A 37 -2.29 -1.94 -3.33
C LEU A 37 -1.52 -3.25 -3.14
N ILE A 38 -1.86 -4.06 -2.14
CA ILE A 38 -1.25 -5.38 -1.90
C ILE A 38 -1.43 -6.27 -3.13
N ALA A 39 -2.65 -6.36 -3.67
CA ALA A 39 -2.95 -7.13 -4.87
C ALA A 39 -2.10 -6.66 -6.07
N ASN A 40 -1.95 -5.35 -6.26
CA ASN A 40 -1.11 -4.79 -7.32
C ASN A 40 0.38 -5.04 -7.10
N MET A 41 0.87 -5.04 -5.86
CA MET A 41 2.27 -5.39 -5.56
C MET A 41 2.56 -6.84 -5.94
N ILE A 42 1.69 -7.78 -5.55
CA ILE A 42 1.82 -9.20 -5.87
C ILE A 42 1.73 -9.43 -7.38
N LEU A 43 0.77 -8.79 -8.05
CA LEU A 43 0.62 -8.88 -9.51
C LEU A 43 1.85 -8.33 -10.24
N THR A 44 2.35 -7.17 -9.81
CA THR A 44 3.53 -6.54 -10.42
C THR A 44 4.77 -7.42 -10.24
N GLN A 45 4.99 -7.97 -9.05
CA GLN A 45 6.08 -8.92 -8.82
C GLN A 45 5.95 -10.14 -9.76
N SER A 46 4.74 -10.71 -9.86
CA SER A 46 4.47 -11.88 -10.72
C SER A 46 4.69 -11.61 -12.22
N LEU A 47 4.31 -10.42 -12.71
CA LEU A 47 4.45 -10.06 -14.13
C LEU A 47 5.88 -9.64 -14.50
N THR A 48 6.58 -8.96 -13.58
CA THR A 48 7.92 -8.43 -13.85
C THR A 48 9.02 -9.47 -13.61
N GLN A 49 8.74 -10.48 -12.77
CA GLN A 49 9.70 -11.49 -12.30
C GLN A 49 10.90 -10.86 -11.56
N LEU A 50 10.71 -9.66 -11.00
CA LEU A 50 11.67 -9.06 -10.08
C LEU A 50 11.76 -9.90 -8.80
N ASP A 51 12.89 -9.77 -8.10
CA ASP A 51 13.13 -10.46 -6.82
C ASP A 51 11.96 -10.19 -5.87
N ARG A 52 11.36 -11.28 -5.36
CA ARG A 52 10.27 -11.27 -4.38
C ARG A 52 10.63 -10.45 -3.14
N ASN A 53 11.90 -10.45 -2.74
CA ASN A 53 12.36 -9.71 -1.56
C ASN A 53 12.11 -8.20 -1.66
N LEU A 54 12.01 -7.65 -2.88
CA LEU A 54 11.68 -6.24 -3.11
C LEU A 54 10.22 -5.89 -2.75
N PHE A 55 9.33 -6.89 -2.68
CA PHE A 55 7.90 -6.69 -2.47
C PHE A 55 7.42 -7.23 -1.13
N GLU A 56 8.05 -8.27 -0.58
CA GLU A 56 7.59 -8.96 0.63
C GLU A 56 7.58 -8.06 1.87
N GLY A 57 8.65 -7.28 2.09
CA GLY A 57 8.71 -6.31 3.19
C GLY A 57 7.57 -5.28 3.14
N PRO A 58 7.42 -4.54 2.01
CA PRO A 58 6.31 -3.63 1.81
C PRO A 58 4.92 -4.26 1.97
N VAL A 59 4.69 -5.44 1.38
CA VAL A 59 3.40 -6.14 1.46
C VAL A 59 3.07 -6.51 2.90
N ASN A 60 4.03 -7.06 3.65
CA ASN A 60 3.83 -7.38 5.06
C ASN A 60 3.48 -6.14 5.89
N LYS A 61 4.15 -5.00 5.63
CA LYS A 61 3.84 -3.73 6.31
C LYS A 61 2.44 -3.23 5.97
N LEU A 62 2.00 -3.35 4.72
CA LEU A 62 0.65 -2.98 4.31
C LEU A 62 -0.43 -3.84 4.99
N ILE A 63 -0.19 -5.16 5.16
CA ILE A 63 -1.09 -6.05 5.91
C ILE A 63 -1.20 -5.61 7.38
N GLU A 64 -0.08 -5.22 8.00
CA GLU A 64 -0.08 -4.68 9.36
C GLU A 64 -0.87 -3.38 9.46
N ILE A 65 -0.71 -2.45 8.50
CA ILE A 65 -1.51 -1.23 8.45
C ILE A 65 -3.01 -1.55 8.35
N GLY A 66 -3.40 -2.45 7.44
CA GLY A 66 -4.81 -2.86 7.32
C GLY A 66 -5.36 -3.45 8.61
N SER A 67 -4.56 -4.28 9.30
CA SER A 67 -4.92 -4.86 10.61
C SER A 67 -5.07 -3.79 11.70
N TYR A 68 -4.21 -2.77 11.69
CA TYR A 68 -4.27 -1.63 12.60
C TYR A 68 -5.54 -0.80 12.38
N LEU A 69 -5.84 -0.42 11.13
CA LEU A 69 -7.04 0.34 10.79
C LEU A 69 -8.34 -0.43 11.11
N ALA A 70 -8.31 -1.75 11.03
CA ALA A 70 -9.42 -2.60 11.42
C ALA A 70 -9.56 -2.79 12.95
N GLY A 71 -8.60 -2.32 13.73
CA GLY A 71 -8.55 -2.40 15.20
C GLY A 71 -7.98 -3.71 15.76
N PHE A 72 -7.51 -4.63 14.91
CA PHE A 72 -7.02 -5.95 15.34
C PHE A 72 -5.61 -5.92 15.93
N LYS A 73 -4.78 -4.95 15.54
CA LYS A 73 -3.41 -4.77 16.02
C LYS A 73 -3.15 -3.32 16.46
N GLY A 74 -2.10 -3.12 17.24
CA GLY A 74 -1.59 -1.80 17.59
C GLY A 74 -0.89 -1.11 16.41
N VAL A 75 -0.36 0.08 16.66
CA VAL A 75 0.41 0.85 15.67
C VAL A 75 1.63 0.03 15.23
N PRO A 76 1.81 -0.22 13.91
CA PRO A 76 3.00 -0.89 13.40
C PRO A 76 4.27 -0.06 13.63
N ASP A 77 5.41 -0.73 13.78
CA ASP A 77 6.71 -0.06 13.69
C ASP A 77 7.10 0.13 12.22
N PHE A 78 7.49 1.34 11.84
CA PHE A 78 7.85 1.71 10.48
C PHE A 78 9.34 1.99 10.28
N LYS A 79 10.11 2.10 11.37
CA LYS A 79 11.49 2.62 11.30
C LYS A 79 12.37 1.77 10.38
N ASP A 80 12.50 0.48 10.68
CA ASP A 80 13.42 -0.40 9.96
C ASP A 80 13.06 -0.55 8.47
N ILE A 81 11.77 -0.67 8.14
CA ILE A 81 11.35 -0.79 6.74
C ILE A 81 11.55 0.52 5.99
N THR A 82 11.28 1.66 6.61
CA THR A 82 11.46 2.97 5.96
C THR A 82 12.93 3.21 5.66
N ASP A 83 13.81 2.90 6.62
CA ASP A 83 15.26 2.97 6.45
C ASP A 83 15.72 2.09 5.26
N GLN A 84 15.19 0.86 5.13
CA GLN A 84 15.49 -0.05 4.01
C GLN A 84 15.03 0.50 2.65
N LEU A 85 13.83 1.10 2.58
CA LEU A 85 13.34 1.73 1.36
C LEU A 85 14.25 2.89 0.95
N GLU A 86 14.64 3.76 1.89
CA GLU A 86 15.53 4.89 1.64
C GLU A 86 16.91 4.44 1.14
N GLN A 87 17.50 3.39 1.71
CA GLN A 87 18.76 2.84 1.23
C GLN A 87 18.64 2.32 -0.22
N THR A 88 17.53 1.66 -0.55
CA THR A 88 17.30 1.18 -1.92
C THR A 88 17.11 2.34 -2.88
N ILE A 89 16.36 3.38 -2.48
CA ILE A 89 16.18 4.60 -3.26
C ILE A 89 17.54 5.24 -3.56
N LEU A 90 18.38 5.44 -2.54
CA LEU A 90 19.70 6.05 -2.70
C LEU A 90 20.60 5.25 -3.65
N SER A 91 20.66 3.93 -3.48
CA SER A 91 21.52 3.07 -4.32
C SER A 91 21.10 3.01 -5.79
N ARG A 92 19.84 3.29 -6.11
CA ARG A 92 19.31 3.27 -7.49
C ARG A 92 19.19 4.65 -8.13
N ARG A 93 19.27 5.73 -7.33
CA ARG A 93 19.05 7.11 -7.79
C ARG A 93 20.09 7.60 -8.80
N GLU A 94 21.33 7.11 -8.72
CA GLU A 94 22.42 7.54 -9.60
C GLU A 94 22.18 7.22 -11.09
N ASN A 95 21.24 6.33 -11.39
CA ASN A 95 20.92 5.90 -12.76
C ASN A 95 19.79 6.71 -13.44
N TYR A 96 19.17 7.69 -12.78
CA TYR A 96 17.99 8.39 -13.34
C TYR A 96 18.17 9.91 -13.44
N ASN A 97 18.35 10.41 -14.66
CA ASN A 97 18.31 11.83 -15.01
C ASN A 97 17.18 12.12 -16.01
N GLY A 98 15.92 12.01 -15.58
CA GLY A 98 14.78 12.41 -16.43
C GLY A 98 13.43 11.77 -16.08
N PHE A 99 12.38 12.21 -16.76
CA PHE A 99 11.06 11.55 -16.71
C PHE A 99 11.12 10.23 -17.48
N ILE A 100 10.79 9.13 -16.80
CA ILE A 100 10.64 7.83 -17.44
C ILE A 100 9.27 7.80 -18.13
N TYR A 101 9.28 7.73 -19.45
CA TYR A 101 8.10 7.40 -20.23
C TYR A 101 8.19 5.91 -20.58
N PRO A 102 7.50 5.01 -19.86
CA PRO A 102 7.62 3.57 -20.04
C PRO A 102 6.83 3.09 -21.27
N TYR A 103 7.10 3.66 -22.45
CA TYR A 103 6.57 3.17 -23.71
C TYR A 103 7.40 1.97 -24.18
N GLY A 104 6.74 0.91 -24.63
CA GLY A 104 7.38 -0.26 -25.24
C GLY A 104 7.91 -1.32 -24.26
N ASP A 105 7.91 -1.05 -22.95
CA ASP A 105 8.26 -2.04 -21.91
C ASP A 105 7.06 -2.34 -21.00
N PRO A 106 6.39 -3.49 -21.17
CA PRO A 106 5.27 -3.91 -20.34
C PRO A 106 5.61 -4.01 -18.84
N LYS A 107 6.85 -4.36 -18.47
CA LYS A 107 7.26 -4.47 -17.07
C LYS A 107 7.28 -3.10 -16.41
N ASN A 108 7.97 -2.15 -17.04
CA ASN A 108 8.06 -0.78 -16.56
C ASN A 108 6.70 -0.06 -16.58
N ALA A 109 5.84 -0.37 -17.56
CA ALA A 109 4.47 0.12 -17.58
C ALA A 109 3.67 -0.39 -16.37
N GLN A 110 3.76 -1.68 -16.04
CA GLN A 110 3.09 -2.28 -14.89
C GLN A 110 3.60 -1.71 -13.55
N ILE A 111 4.92 -1.52 -13.39
CA ILE A 111 5.49 -0.89 -12.17
C ILE A 111 4.98 0.55 -12.03
N ASN A 112 4.86 1.29 -13.14
CA ASN A 112 4.30 2.63 -13.10
C ASN A 112 2.80 2.63 -12.72
N VAL A 113 2.01 1.64 -13.18
CA VAL A 113 0.62 1.45 -12.71
C VAL A 113 0.61 1.23 -11.19
N LEU A 114 1.44 0.32 -10.67
CA LEU A 114 1.57 0.10 -9.22
C LEU A 114 1.88 1.41 -8.48
N ARG A 115 2.79 2.24 -9.00
CA ARG A 115 3.12 3.54 -8.40
C ARG A 115 1.91 4.47 -8.30
N THR A 116 1.00 4.46 -9.28
CA THR A 116 -0.24 5.26 -9.21
C THR A 116 -1.20 4.75 -8.14
N VAL A 117 -1.25 3.43 -7.92
CA VAL A 117 -2.06 2.80 -6.86
C VAL A 117 -1.50 3.20 -5.49
N VAL A 118 -0.17 3.12 -5.28
CA VAL A 118 0.48 3.58 -4.04
C VAL A 118 0.08 5.03 -3.71
N ARG A 119 0.20 5.93 -4.69
CA ARG A 119 -0.15 7.35 -4.50
C ARG A 119 -1.64 7.57 -4.24
N ARG A 120 -2.52 6.73 -4.78
CA ARG A 120 -3.96 6.80 -4.48
C ARG A 120 -4.23 6.38 -3.04
N THR A 121 -3.61 5.28 -2.59
CA THR A 121 -3.69 4.82 -1.20
C THR A 121 -3.14 5.88 -0.24
N GLU A 122 -2.01 6.52 -0.57
CA GLU A 122 -1.44 7.66 0.19
C GLU A 122 -2.46 8.80 0.35
N ARG A 123 -3.09 9.28 -0.74
CA ARG A 123 -4.11 10.34 -0.66
C ARG A 123 -5.33 9.93 0.17
N THR A 124 -5.75 8.67 0.10
CA THR A 124 -6.85 8.16 0.93
C THR A 124 -6.46 8.13 2.41
N LEU A 125 -5.22 7.78 2.73
CA LEU A 125 -4.73 7.77 4.11
C LEU A 125 -4.52 9.19 4.66
N ILE A 126 -4.12 10.15 3.83
CA ILE A 126 -4.07 11.57 4.21
C ILE A 126 -5.46 12.08 4.57
N ARG A 127 -6.46 11.86 3.69
CA ARG A 127 -7.86 12.22 3.98
C ARG A 127 -8.38 11.56 5.26
N HIS A 128 -8.03 10.29 5.47
CA HIS A 128 -8.35 9.60 6.71
C HIS A 128 -7.71 10.29 7.91
N HIS A 129 -6.42 10.62 7.84
CA HIS A 129 -5.67 11.28 8.91
C HIS A 129 -6.26 12.65 9.29
N GLU A 130 -6.75 13.42 8.31
CA GLU A 130 -7.42 14.71 8.53
C GLU A 130 -8.70 14.57 9.39
N GLU A 131 -9.44 13.46 9.27
CA GLU A 131 -10.63 13.19 10.08
C GLU A 131 -10.34 12.39 11.36
N ASN A 132 -9.42 11.43 11.29
CA ASN A 132 -9.05 10.50 12.34
C ASN A 132 -7.53 10.31 12.32
N PRO A 133 -6.77 11.01 13.19
CA PRO A 133 -5.32 11.03 13.13
C PRO A 133 -4.68 9.65 13.10
N LEU A 134 -3.91 9.41 12.04
CA LEU A 134 -3.02 8.25 11.87
C LEU A 134 -1.60 8.59 12.35
N PRO A 135 -0.77 7.59 12.71
CA PRO A 135 0.65 7.80 13.01
C PRO A 135 1.37 8.50 11.84
N GLU A 136 2.13 9.56 12.12
CA GLU A 136 2.89 10.27 11.08
C GLU A 136 3.89 9.36 10.34
N SER A 137 4.48 8.41 11.07
CA SER A 137 5.38 7.39 10.53
C SER A 137 4.75 6.52 9.44
N LEU A 138 3.44 6.28 9.51
CA LEU A 138 2.69 5.59 8.46
C LEU A 138 2.62 6.43 7.19
N LEU A 139 2.36 7.73 7.30
CA LEU A 139 2.30 8.65 6.15
C LEU A 139 3.67 8.79 5.49
N ILE A 140 4.74 8.90 6.29
CA ILE A 140 6.13 8.91 5.81
C ILE A 140 6.45 7.62 5.06
N PHE A 141 6.09 6.46 5.62
CA PHE A 141 6.29 5.17 4.95
C PHE A 141 5.57 5.11 3.59
N MET A 142 4.32 5.55 3.50
CA MET A 142 3.56 5.55 2.24
C MET A 142 4.18 6.47 1.19
N ASN A 143 4.70 7.62 1.62
CA ASN A 143 5.41 8.54 0.74
C ASN A 143 6.69 7.89 0.18
N ARG A 144 7.52 7.30 1.05
CA ARG A 144 8.74 6.58 0.67
C ARG A 144 8.47 5.35 -0.19
N LEU A 145 7.37 4.65 0.04
CA LEU A 145 6.96 3.53 -0.80
C LEU A 145 6.70 3.98 -2.25
N SER A 146 6.16 5.19 -2.45
CA SER A 146 5.91 5.70 -3.80
C SER A 146 7.21 6.00 -4.56
N ASP A 147 8.22 6.55 -3.87
CA ASP A 147 9.56 6.78 -4.41
C ASP A 147 10.32 5.48 -4.63
N TYR A 148 10.17 4.52 -3.71
CA TYR A 148 10.74 3.19 -3.84
C TYR A 148 10.24 2.49 -5.10
N VAL A 149 8.92 2.47 -5.34
CA VAL A 149 8.35 1.88 -6.56
C VAL A 149 8.83 2.64 -7.80
N PHE A 150 9.04 3.95 -7.73
CA PHE A 150 9.59 4.71 -8.85
C PHE A 150 11.00 4.23 -9.25
N VAL A 151 11.89 4.00 -8.29
CA VAL A 151 13.26 3.52 -8.58
C VAL A 151 13.32 2.04 -8.98
N LEU A 152 12.20 1.31 -8.92
CA LEU A 152 12.09 -0.04 -9.50
C LEU A 152 11.84 0.00 -11.02
N ILE A 153 11.38 1.13 -11.57
CA ILE A 153 11.17 1.32 -13.01
C ILE A 153 12.54 1.52 -13.66
N GLY A 154 13.09 0.54 -14.36
CA GLY A 154 14.45 0.61 -14.94
C GLY A 154 14.55 -0.03 -16.29
#